data_AF-M9M3Q3-F1
#
_entry.id   AF-M9M3Q3-F1
#
_cell.length_a   1.000
_cell.length_b   1.000
_cell.length_c   1.000
_cell.angle_alpha   90.00
_cell.angle_beta   90.00
_cell.angle_gamma   90.00
#
_symmetry.space_group_name_H-M   'P 1'
#
loop_
_entity.id
_entity.type
_entity.pdbx_description
1 polymer ?
#
loop_
_entity_poly.entity_id
_entity_poly.type
_entity_poly.pdbx_seq_one_letter_code
_entity_poly.pdbx_strand_id
1 'polypeptide(L)' 'MIPSDQVQLGQTVPDFTLPSSTGANLSLRDYAGKKVVLYFYPKDMTPGCTQEACDFRDC' A
#
# COMPACT_ATOMS: atom_id res chain seq x y z
N MET A 1 -19.53 -20.09 -3.60
CA MET A 1 -18.21 -20.22 -2.95
C MET A 1 -17.30 -19.19 -3.59
N ILE A 2 -17.05 -18.07 -2.92
CA ILE A 2 -16.16 -17.01 -3.43
C ILE A 2 -14.72 -17.46 -3.08
N PRO A 3 -13.79 -17.58 -4.06
CA PRO A 3 -12.39 -17.89 -3.76
C PRO A 3 -11.77 -16.78 -2.90
N SER A 4 -11.00 -17.14 -1.86
CA SER A 4 -10.37 -16.23 -0.87
C SER A 4 -9.38 -15.20 -1.41
N ASP A 5 -9.24 -15.07 -2.74
CA ASP A 5 -8.15 -14.34 -3.42
C ASP A 5 -8.63 -13.09 -4.18
N GLN A 6 -9.86 -12.63 -3.96
CA GLN A 6 -10.42 -11.48 -4.67
C GLN A 6 -10.79 -10.36 -3.70
N VAL A 7 -10.22 -9.17 -3.93
CA VAL A 7 -10.59 -7.94 -3.21
C VAL A 7 -11.97 -7.50 -3.69
N GLN A 8 -12.90 -7.31 -2.76
CA GLN A 8 -14.27 -6.88 -3.05
C GLN A 8 -14.56 -5.50 -2.48
N LEU A 9 -15.32 -4.69 -3.23
CA LEU A 9 -15.77 -3.38 -2.76
C LEU A 9 -16.72 -3.54 -1.58
N GLY A 10 -16.56 -2.68 -0.56
CA GLY A 10 -17.35 -2.70 0.66
C GLY A 10 -16.92 -3.76 1.68
N GLN A 11 -15.96 -4.64 1.34
CA GLN A 11 -15.37 -5.57 2.29
C GLN A 11 -14.32 -4.86 3.15
N THR A 12 -14.37 -5.10 4.46
CA THR A 12 -13.31 -4.67 5.36
C THR A 12 -12.02 -5.41 5.04
N VAL A 13 -10.94 -4.67 4.86
CA VAL A 13 -9.60 -5.24 4.66
C VAL A 13 -9.13 -5.86 5.98
N PRO A 14 -8.61 -7.11 5.99
CA PRO A 14 -8.01 -7.69 7.18
C PRO A 14 -6.87 -6.83 7.71
N ASP A 15 -6.76 -6.73 9.04
CA ASP A 15 -5.65 -6.02 9.64
C ASP A 15 -4.33 -6.77 9.39
N PHE A 16 -3.28 -6.02 9.08
CA PHE A 16 -1.94 -6.53 8.88
C PHE A 16 -0.93 -5.62 9.53
N THR A 17 0.22 -6.19 9.89
CA THR A 17 1.37 -5.44 10.42
C THR A 17 2.58 -5.75 9.57
N LEU A 18 3.23 -4.71 9.05
CA LEU A 18 4.40 -4.82 8.19
C LEU A 18 5.54 -3.97 8.74
N PRO A 19 6.81 -4.39 8.54
CA PRO A 19 7.94 -3.53 8.83
C PRO A 19 7.92 -2.34 7.86
N SER A 20 8.12 -1.14 8.39
CA SER A 20 8.26 0.07 7.59
C SER A 20 9.73 0.38 7.29
N SER A 21 9.96 1.30 6.35
CA SER A 21 11.32 1.76 5.99
C SER A 21 12.05 2.48 7.12
N THR A 22 11.36 2.89 8.19
CA THR A 22 11.98 3.54 9.37
C THR A 22 12.39 2.53 10.44
N GLY A 23 12.16 1.23 10.21
CA GLY A 23 12.45 0.16 11.18
C GLY A 23 11.35 -0.04 12.23
N ALA A 24 10.31 0.81 12.25
CA ALA A 24 9.13 0.59 13.07
C ALA A 24 8.13 -0.33 12.35
N ASN A 25 7.34 -1.08 13.13
CA ASN A 25 6.18 -1.79 12.59
C ASN A 25 5.03 -0.81 12.35
N LEU A 26 4.32 -1.03 11.26
CA LEU A 26 3.14 -0.28 10.87
C LEU A 26 1.96 -1.24 10.79
N SER A 27 0.86 -0.94 11.49
CA SER A 27 -0.38 -1.71 11.42
C SER A 27 -1.47 -0.94 10.67
N LEU A 28 -2.30 -1.64 9.89
CA LEU A 28 -3.41 -0.98 9.17
C LEU A 28 -4.38 -0.29 10.14
N ARG A 29 -4.62 -0.88 11.31
CA ARG A 29 -5.44 -0.29 12.39
C ARG A 29 -4.98 1.11 12.84
N ASP A 30 -3.68 1.44 12.71
CA ASP A 30 -3.14 2.73 13.13
C ASP A 30 -3.67 3.89 12.26
N TYR A 31 -4.27 3.56 11.11
CA TYR A 31 -4.87 4.50 10.16
C TYR A 31 -6.41 4.51 10.22
N ALA A 32 -7.03 3.90 11.23
CA ALA A 32 -8.48 3.92 11.39
C ALA A 32 -9.05 5.35 11.34
N GLY A 33 -10.14 5.54 10.58
CA GLY A 33 -10.77 6.85 10.36
C GLY A 33 -10.09 7.73 9.31
N LYS A 34 -8.97 7.30 8.72
CA LYS A 34 -8.31 7.98 7.60
C LYS A 34 -8.58 7.26 6.28
N LYS A 35 -8.55 8.00 5.18
CA LYS A 35 -8.51 7.39 3.83
C LYS A 35 -7.08 6.92 3.55
N VAL A 36 -6.94 5.66 3.16
CA VAL A 36 -5.65 5.01 2.90
C VAL A 36 -5.67 4.42 1.49
N VAL A 37 -4.57 4.58 0.76
CA VAL A 37 -4.32 3.90 -0.52
C VAL A 37 -3.20 2.90 -0.28
N LEU A 38 -3.50 1.61 -0.45
CA LEU A 38 -2.52 0.53 -0.34
C LEU A 38 -2.08 0.11 -1.74
N TYR A 39 -0.78 0.17 -2.00
CA TYR A 39 -0.20 -0.13 -3.31
C TYR A 39 0.90 -1.17 -3.15
N PHE A 40 0.79 -2.27 -3.88
CA PHE A 40 1.78 -3.35 -3.91
C PHE A 40 2.57 -3.26 -5.21
N TYR A 41 3.89 -3.35 -5.10
CA TYR A 41 4.79 -3.37 -6.24
C TYR A 41 5.85 -4.47 -6.03
N PRO A 42 6.28 -5.16 -7.10
CA PRO A 42 7.06 -6.39 -6.98
C PRO A 42 8.50 -6.18 -6.51
N LYS A 43 9.08 -4.99 -6.76
CA LYS A 43 10.46 -4.68 -6.37
C LYS A 43 10.71 -3.17 -6.36
N ASP A 44 11.45 -2.72 -5.35
CA ASP A 44 12.05 -1.38 -5.29
C ASP A 44 12.99 -1.16 -6.48
N MET A 45 12.95 0.06 -7.05
CA MET A 45 13.88 0.53 -8.09
C MET A 45 13.84 -0.26 -9.42
N THR A 46 12.66 -0.56 -9.96
CA THR A 46 12.50 -1.00 -11.36
C THR A 46 12.61 0.20 -12.32
N PRO A 47 13.07 0.02 -13.58
CA PRO A 47 13.38 1.13 -14.51
C PRO A 47 12.13 1.75 -15.15
N GLY A 48 11.10 2.04 -14.34
CA GLY A 48 10.05 3.02 -14.62
C GLY A 48 10.21 4.29 -13.77
N CYS A 49 11.35 4.46 -13.11
CA CYS A 49 11.54 5.38 -11.99
C CYS A 49 11.98 6.81 -12.37
N THR A 50 11.62 7.33 -13.55
CA THR A 50 12.08 8.68 -13.97
C THR A 50 11.03 9.61 -14.55
N GLN A 51 9.79 9.16 -14.86
CA GLN A 51 8.74 10.07 -15.36
C GLN A 51 7.60 10.28 -14.35
N GLU A 52 7.11 9.23 -13.70
CA GLU A 52 5.95 9.30 -12.79
C GLU A 52 6.28 9.97 -11.44
N ALA A 53 7.55 9.92 -11.01
CA ALA A 53 7.99 10.59 -9.78
C ALA A 53 8.04 12.12 -9.91
N CYS A 54 8.26 12.65 -11.12
CA CYS A 54 8.30 14.08 -11.38
C CYS A 54 6.91 14.72 -11.37
N ASP A 55 5.86 13.98 -11.73
CA ASP A 55 4.48 14.48 -11.70
C ASP A 55 3.94 14.70 -10.28
N PHE A 56 4.55 14.05 -9.27
CA PHE A 56 4.08 14.11 -7.89
C PHE A 56 4.86 15.06 -6.98
N ARG A 57 6.11 15.35 -7.34
CA ARG A 57 7.05 15.96 -6.39
C ARG A 57 8.18 16.60 -7.20
N ASP A 58 7.95 17.81 -7.70
CA ASP A 58 8.90 18.74 -8.33
C ASP A 58 10.38 18.30 -8.36
N CYS A 59 10.93 18.22 -9.58
CA CYS A 59 12.33 17.92 -9.89
C CYS A 59 13.35 18.65 -9.00
#